data_AF-A0A0D7A5V6-F1
#
_entry.id   AF-A0A0D7A5V6-F1
#
_cell.length_a   1.000
_cell.length_b   1.000
_cell.length_c   1.000
_cell.angle_alpha   90.00
_cell.angle_beta   90.00
_cell.angle_gamma   90.00
#
_symmetry.space_group_name_H-M   'P 1'
#
loop_
_entity.id
_entity.type
_entity.pdbx_description
1 polymer ?
#
loop_
_entity_poly.entity_id
_entity_poly.type
_entity_poly.pdbx_seq_one_letter_code
_entity_poly.pdbx_strand_id
1 'polypeptide(L)'
;APTTTSNKGEIVLQPNYFTSSLYVNPLLEDIDALIAIFKEEYDATHPSNAFDTFKTIWSSLGWPWLHFKIFDDRSRDTFLRVTIRLFLEKAMNTSEAPFSRVTALFGLYTFFYSQPSSVAPALLRAGHIPISKDHYNMLLSFADISTDPQLTPLVAHMVSTMVNEGVFHILPDSCLRPYTPSTLPREIVRSASTVDEGNVEKRKSGRPSKKDLAKRAKTALNILDNW
;
A
#
# COMPACT_ATOMS: atom_id res chain seq x y z
N ALA A 1 -13.69 -16.64 3.94
CA ALA A 1 -14.35 -16.82 5.25
C ALA A 1 -15.40 -15.72 5.41
N PRO A 2 -16.54 -15.97 6.08
CA PRO A 2 -17.59 -14.96 6.25
C PRO A 2 -17.12 -13.87 7.22
N THR A 3 -17.38 -12.62 6.86
CA THR A 3 -17.02 -11.42 7.60
C THR A 3 -17.67 -11.43 8.99
N THR A 4 -16.87 -11.46 10.05
CA THR A 4 -17.35 -11.26 11.42
C THR A 4 -17.97 -9.87 11.51
N THR A 5 -19.27 -9.82 11.78
CA THR A 5 -19.97 -8.59 12.11
C THR A 5 -19.27 -7.97 13.32
N SER A 6 -18.63 -6.83 13.13
CA SER A 6 -18.06 -5.98 14.18
C SER A 6 -19.06 -5.87 15.34
N ASN A 7 -18.59 -6.17 16.55
CA ASN A 7 -19.36 -5.92 17.76
C ASN A 7 -19.66 -4.41 17.80
N LYS A 8 -20.94 -4.06 17.96
CA LYS A 8 -21.39 -2.67 18.04
C LYS A 8 -20.51 -1.88 19.02
N GLY A 9 -19.70 -0.94 18.50
CA GLY A 9 -18.88 -0.02 19.31
C GLY A 9 -17.37 -0.07 19.04
N GLU A 10 -16.88 -1.03 18.24
CA GLU A 10 -15.46 -1.08 17.89
C GLU A 10 -15.13 -0.03 16.83
N ILE A 11 -14.24 0.92 17.17
CA ILE A 11 -13.75 1.94 16.24
C ILE A 11 -12.75 1.27 15.30
N VAL A 12 -13.24 0.81 14.15
CA VAL A 12 -12.41 0.26 13.08
C VAL A 12 -12.04 1.38 12.11
N LEU A 13 -10.75 1.59 11.89
CA LEU A 13 -10.28 2.54 10.89
C LEU A 13 -10.80 2.10 9.51
N GLN A 14 -11.21 3.05 8.68
CA GLN A 14 -11.62 2.71 7.33
C GLN A 14 -10.35 2.53 6.47
N PRO A 15 -10.26 1.49 5.64
CA PRO A 15 -9.11 1.28 4.74
C PRO A 15 -8.71 2.53 3.94
N ASN A 16 -9.70 3.33 3.53
CA ASN A 16 -9.48 4.57 2.77
C ASN A 16 -8.64 5.62 3.52
N TYR A 17 -8.56 5.55 4.85
CA TYR A 17 -7.68 6.39 5.65
C TYR A 17 -6.22 6.20 5.23
N PHE A 18 -5.75 4.97 5.04
CA PHE A 18 -4.37 4.68 4.66
C PHE A 18 -4.04 5.16 3.24
N THR A 19 -5.04 5.25 2.36
CA THR A 19 -4.83 5.84 1.02
C THR A 19 -4.99 7.36 1.00
N SER A 20 -5.43 7.97 2.10
CA SER A 20 -5.65 9.40 2.18
C SER A 20 -4.36 10.17 2.43
N SER A 21 -4.34 11.46 2.06
CA SER A 21 -3.24 12.36 2.37
C SER A 21 -2.95 12.49 3.87
N LEU A 22 -3.95 12.27 4.73
CA LEU A 22 -3.81 12.30 6.19
C LEU A 22 -2.92 11.17 6.74
N TYR A 23 -2.74 10.10 5.97
CA TYR A 23 -1.82 9.02 6.32
C TYR A 23 -0.55 9.06 5.45
N VAL A 24 -0.73 9.25 4.14
CA VAL A 24 0.37 9.20 3.17
C VAL A 24 1.40 10.30 3.41
N ASN A 25 0.97 11.55 3.63
CA ASN A 25 1.91 12.66 3.75
C ASN A 25 2.75 12.57 5.03
N PRO A 26 2.16 12.36 6.23
CA PRO A 26 2.96 12.20 7.45
C PRO A 26 3.91 11.00 7.37
N LEU A 27 3.47 9.88 6.78
CA LEU A 27 4.34 8.72 6.62
C LEU A 27 5.50 8.98 5.65
N LEU A 28 5.30 9.77 4.59
CA LEU A 28 6.40 10.20 3.72
C LEU A 28 7.37 11.11 4.46
N GLU A 29 6.88 12.04 5.29
CA GLU A 29 7.72 12.88 6.15
C GLU A 29 8.54 12.03 7.13
N ASP A 30 7.96 10.98 7.71
CA ASP A 30 8.67 10.03 8.58
C ASP A 30 9.75 9.25 7.82
N ILE A 31 9.49 8.85 6.57
CA ILE A 31 10.48 8.20 5.70
C ILE A 31 11.62 9.18 5.37
N ASP A 32 11.31 10.44 5.08
CA ASP A 32 12.31 11.46 4.78
C ASP A 32 13.17 11.77 6.02
N ALA A 33 12.57 11.80 7.22
CA ALA A 33 13.29 11.95 8.48
C ALA A 33 14.23 10.76 8.73
N LEU A 34 13.76 9.52 8.52
CA LEU A 34 14.60 8.32 8.62
C LEU A 34 15.82 8.41 7.68
N ILE A 35 15.60 8.84 6.43
CA ILE A 35 16.67 9.01 5.44
C ILE A 35 17.67 10.08 5.87
N ALA A 36 17.17 11.24 6.34
CA ALA A 36 18.01 12.35 6.77
C ALA A 36 18.90 11.98 7.96
N ILE A 37 18.32 11.34 8.99
CA ILE A 37 19.04 10.92 10.19
C ILE A 37 20.08 9.84 9.86
N PHE A 38 19.72 8.87 9.03
CA PHE A 38 20.70 7.86 8.60
C PHE A 38 21.82 8.47 7.77
N LYS A 39 21.50 9.43 6.89
CA LYS A 39 22.52 10.14 6.11
C LYS A 39 23.49 10.90 6.99
N GLU A 40 22.98 11.66 7.96
CA GLU A 40 23.79 12.43 8.90
C GLU A 40 24.74 11.52 9.68
N GLU A 41 24.22 10.43 10.26
CA GLU A 41 25.03 9.47 11.03
C GLU A 41 26.05 8.74 10.15
N TYR A 42 25.67 8.39 8.92
CA TYR A 42 26.54 7.72 7.95
C TYR A 42 27.70 8.61 7.53
N ASP A 43 27.42 9.87 7.18
CA ASP A 43 28.43 10.85 6.78
C ASP A 43 29.34 11.22 7.97
N ALA A 44 28.84 11.20 9.21
CA ALA A 44 29.62 11.51 10.41
C ALA A 44 30.56 10.37 10.81
N THR A 45 30.10 9.11 10.76
CA THR A 45 30.81 7.96 11.34
C THR A 45 31.49 7.07 10.32
N HIS A 46 31.05 7.08 9.05
CA HIS A 46 31.47 6.14 8.00
C HIS A 46 31.52 4.69 8.52
N PRO A 47 30.37 4.16 8.98
CA PRO A 47 30.33 2.94 9.76
C PRO A 47 30.76 1.73 8.90
N SER A 48 31.58 0.85 9.46
CA SER A 48 31.99 -0.39 8.78
C SER A 48 30.83 -1.32 8.46
N ASN A 49 29.70 -1.19 9.18
CA ASN A 49 28.45 -1.87 8.87
C ASN A 49 27.29 -0.87 8.82
N ALA A 50 27.06 -0.31 7.62
CA ALA A 50 25.99 0.64 7.36
C ALA A 50 24.60 0.13 7.77
N PHE A 51 24.33 -1.17 7.58
CA PHE A 51 23.00 -1.72 7.86
C PHE A 51 22.74 -1.90 9.37
N ASP A 52 23.76 -2.15 10.18
CA ASP A 52 23.61 -2.16 11.64
C ASP A 52 23.31 -0.76 12.19
N THR A 53 23.98 0.27 11.66
CA THR A 53 23.66 1.67 11.97
C THR A 53 22.21 2.00 11.57
N PHE A 54 21.80 1.62 10.35
CA PHE A 54 20.42 1.78 9.90
C PHE A 54 19.41 1.12 10.84
N LYS A 55 19.62 -0.15 11.25
CA LYS A 55 18.72 -0.86 12.16
C LYS A 55 18.62 -0.20 13.54
N THR A 56 19.71 0.40 14.02
CA THR A 56 19.73 1.14 15.28
C THR A 56 18.82 2.37 15.19
N ILE A 57 18.95 3.16 14.11
CA ILE A 57 18.11 4.33 13.85
C ILE A 57 16.65 3.92 13.60
N TRP A 58 16.43 2.87 12.80
CA TRP A 58 15.11 2.29 12.56
C TRP A 58 14.39 1.96 13.88
N SER A 59 15.12 1.34 14.81
CA SER A 59 14.58 0.95 16.11
C SER A 59 14.35 2.16 17.02
N SER A 60 15.26 3.14 17.02
CA SER A 60 15.13 4.35 17.87
C SER A 60 13.98 5.24 17.44
N LEU A 61 13.66 5.29 16.15
CA LEU A 61 12.49 5.98 15.60
C LEU A 61 11.18 5.20 15.79
N GLY A 62 11.23 3.99 16.35
CA GLY A 62 10.05 3.22 16.70
C GLY A 62 9.35 2.52 15.53
N TRP A 63 10.00 2.40 14.36
CA TRP A 63 9.46 1.69 13.21
C TRP A 63 9.03 0.24 13.49
N PRO A 64 9.72 -0.56 14.34
CA PRO A 64 9.25 -1.90 14.70
C PRO A 64 7.84 -1.89 15.32
N TRP A 65 7.48 -0.83 16.06
CA TRP A 65 6.16 -0.70 16.69
C TRP A 65 5.05 -0.35 15.70
N LEU A 66 5.41 0.13 14.50
CA LEU A 66 4.45 0.46 13.45
C LEU A 66 3.65 -0.79 13.02
N HIS A 67 4.27 -1.98 13.05
CA HIS A 67 3.62 -3.26 12.81
C HIS A 67 2.48 -3.59 13.78
N PHE A 68 2.38 -2.92 14.91
CA PHE A 68 1.37 -3.16 15.94
C PHE A 68 0.32 -2.05 16.04
N LYS A 69 0.28 -1.11 15.08
CA LYS A 69 -0.71 -0.03 15.11
C LYS A 69 -2.11 -0.50 14.73
N ILE A 70 -2.21 -1.49 13.83
CA ILE A 70 -3.48 -1.93 13.24
C ILE A 70 -3.65 -3.45 13.45
N PHE A 71 -4.71 -3.85 14.14
CA PHE A 71 -4.99 -5.26 14.47
C PHE A 71 -6.11 -5.87 13.62
N ASP A 72 -7.01 -5.07 13.04
CA ASP A 72 -8.07 -5.60 12.19
C ASP A 72 -7.54 -5.93 10.78
N ASP A 73 -7.86 -7.12 10.27
CA ASP A 73 -7.29 -7.64 9.02
C ASP A 73 -7.50 -6.71 7.83
N ARG A 74 -8.69 -6.11 7.70
CA ARG A 74 -9.06 -5.31 6.52
C ARG A 74 -8.24 -4.02 6.44
N SER A 75 -8.16 -3.28 7.55
CA SER A 75 -7.36 -2.06 7.63
C SER A 75 -5.88 -2.40 7.56
N ARG A 76 -5.47 -3.50 8.21
CA ARG A 76 -4.08 -3.95 8.25
C ARG A 76 -3.55 -4.29 6.86
N ASP A 77 -4.33 -4.97 6.02
CA ASP A 77 -3.93 -5.24 4.63
C ASP A 77 -3.62 -3.95 3.88
N THR A 78 -4.50 -2.95 4.01
CA THR A 78 -4.35 -1.67 3.30
C THR A 78 -3.20 -0.85 3.86
N PHE A 79 -3.07 -0.80 5.19
CA PHE A 79 -1.94 -0.21 5.90
C PHE A 79 -0.61 -0.78 5.40
N LEU A 80 -0.43 -2.10 5.47
CA LEU A 80 0.81 -2.77 5.05
C LEU A 80 1.11 -2.50 3.58
N ARG A 81 0.11 -2.63 2.69
CA ARG A 81 0.27 -2.37 1.26
C ARG A 81 0.69 -0.93 0.98
N VAL A 82 0.07 0.05 1.65
CA VAL A 82 0.42 1.45 1.45
C VAL A 82 1.81 1.75 2.00
N THR A 83 2.17 1.30 3.21
CA THR A 83 3.52 1.55 3.77
C THR A 83 4.60 0.95 2.89
N ILE A 84 4.42 -0.31 2.44
CA ILE A 84 5.33 -0.98 1.50
C ILE A 84 5.43 -0.19 0.19
N ARG A 85 4.29 0.25 -0.37
CA ARG A 85 4.26 1.04 -1.61
C ARG A 85 5.06 2.34 -1.46
N LEU A 86 4.94 3.06 -0.34
CA LEU A 86 5.62 4.35 -0.16
C LEU A 86 7.15 4.18 -0.08
N PHE A 87 7.64 3.17 0.64
CA PHE A 87 9.08 2.85 0.61
C PHE A 87 9.54 2.47 -0.81
N LEU A 88 8.76 1.67 -1.53
CA LEU A 88 9.09 1.26 -2.89
C LEU A 88 9.09 2.46 -3.86
N GLU A 89 8.10 3.35 -3.79
CA GLU A 89 8.04 4.58 -4.58
C GLU A 89 9.27 5.46 -4.29
N LYS A 90 9.63 5.64 -3.02
CA LYS A 90 10.84 6.40 -2.63
C LYS A 90 12.13 5.75 -3.15
N ALA A 91 12.24 4.43 -3.11
CA ALA A 91 13.39 3.70 -3.64
C ALA A 91 13.50 3.81 -5.17
N MET A 92 12.37 3.75 -5.89
CA MET A 92 12.36 3.73 -7.35
C MET A 92 12.30 5.14 -7.98
N ASN A 93 12.10 6.19 -7.18
CA ASN A 93 12.05 7.55 -7.70
C ASN A 93 13.43 8.02 -8.20
N THR A 94 13.58 8.19 -9.51
CA THR A 94 14.83 8.61 -10.15
C THR A 94 15.21 10.07 -9.88
N SER A 95 14.28 10.90 -9.40
CA SER A 95 14.59 12.27 -8.98
C SER A 95 15.29 12.34 -7.62
N GLU A 96 15.23 11.26 -6.84
CA GLU A 96 15.85 11.19 -5.51
C GLU A 96 17.34 10.86 -5.60
N ALA A 97 18.11 11.35 -4.63
CA ALA A 97 19.53 11.02 -4.52
C ALA A 97 19.74 9.50 -4.34
N PRO A 98 20.79 8.90 -4.93
CA PRO A 98 21.07 7.46 -4.81
C PRO A 98 21.06 6.96 -3.36
N PHE A 99 21.66 7.71 -2.43
CA PHE A 99 21.68 7.36 -1.00
C PHE A 99 20.26 7.28 -0.40
N SER A 100 19.39 8.23 -0.71
CA SER A 100 17.99 8.24 -0.25
C SER A 100 17.24 7.01 -0.76
N ARG A 101 17.47 6.65 -2.02
CA ARG A 101 16.85 5.49 -2.66
C ARG A 101 17.32 4.18 -2.01
N VAL A 102 18.62 4.04 -1.74
CA VAL A 102 19.20 2.89 -1.03
C VAL A 102 18.62 2.77 0.39
N THR A 103 18.51 3.89 1.10
CA THR A 103 17.96 3.91 2.45
C THR A 103 16.47 3.54 2.47
N ALA A 104 15.71 4.00 1.47
CA ALA A 104 14.33 3.58 1.29
C ALA A 104 14.21 2.07 1.01
N LEU A 105 15.14 1.49 0.25
CA LEU A 105 15.23 0.04 0.05
C LEU A 105 15.55 -0.71 1.36
N PHE A 106 16.43 -0.17 2.20
CA PHE A 106 16.69 -0.73 3.53
C PHE A 106 15.41 -0.73 4.39
N GLY A 107 14.65 0.36 4.35
CA GLY A 107 13.34 0.47 4.99
C GLY A 107 12.34 -0.56 4.46
N LEU A 108 12.21 -0.68 3.14
CA LEU A 108 11.35 -1.68 2.48
C LEU A 108 11.67 -3.11 2.92
N TYR A 109 12.96 -3.48 2.82
CA TYR A 109 13.46 -4.80 3.19
C TYR A 109 13.18 -5.08 4.67
N THR A 110 13.58 -4.15 5.54
CA THR A 110 13.44 -4.31 7.00
C THR A 110 11.96 -4.39 7.39
N PHE A 111 11.10 -3.52 6.86
CA PHE A 111 9.68 -3.53 7.15
C PHE A 111 9.02 -4.84 6.72
N PHE A 112 9.31 -5.33 5.51
CA PHE A 112 8.70 -6.54 4.97
C PHE A 112 9.10 -7.79 5.77
N TYR A 113 10.39 -7.97 6.07
CA TYR A 113 10.88 -9.16 6.76
C TYR A 113 10.66 -9.15 8.28
N SER A 114 10.48 -7.97 8.88
CA SER A 114 10.19 -7.85 10.33
C SER A 114 8.72 -7.99 10.70
N GLN A 115 7.84 -8.26 9.72
CA GLN A 115 6.40 -8.46 9.99
C GLN A 115 6.19 -9.61 10.99
N PRO A 116 5.41 -9.41 12.08
CA PRO A 116 5.24 -10.41 13.13
C PRO A 116 4.57 -11.68 12.59
N SER A 117 5.18 -12.84 12.83
CA SER A 117 4.72 -14.15 12.35
C SER A 117 4.21 -15.07 13.46
N SER A 118 4.58 -14.83 14.72
CA SER A 118 4.36 -15.72 15.87
C SER A 118 3.46 -15.14 16.96
N VAL A 119 2.57 -14.20 16.60
CA VAL A 119 1.65 -13.54 17.53
C VAL A 119 0.35 -14.34 17.71
N ALA A 120 -0.25 -14.27 18.90
CA ALA A 120 -1.52 -14.88 19.24
C ALA A 120 -2.49 -13.80 19.79
N PRO A 121 -3.58 -13.46 19.08
CA PRO A 121 -4.02 -14.00 17.78
C PRO A 121 -3.08 -13.64 16.61
N ALA A 122 -3.09 -14.44 15.56
CA ALA A 122 -2.26 -14.22 14.38
C ALA A 122 -2.64 -12.90 13.70
N LEU A 123 -1.64 -12.06 13.40
CA LEU A 123 -1.83 -10.82 12.67
C LEU A 123 -1.67 -11.06 11.17
N LEU A 124 -2.51 -10.41 10.35
CA LEU A 124 -2.35 -10.45 8.90
C LEU A 124 -0.95 -9.96 8.50
N ARG A 125 -0.36 -10.60 7.48
CA ARG A 125 0.94 -10.20 6.92
C ARG A 125 0.80 -9.98 5.42
N ALA A 126 1.54 -9.03 4.89
CA ALA A 126 1.73 -8.89 3.46
C ALA A 126 2.62 -10.05 2.99
N GLY A 127 2.04 -10.97 2.20
CA GLY A 127 2.77 -12.09 1.62
C GLY A 127 3.59 -11.72 0.39
N HIS A 128 3.23 -10.62 -0.29
CA HIS A 128 3.93 -10.14 -1.49
C HIS A 128 3.99 -8.62 -1.52
N ILE A 129 5.00 -8.10 -2.21
CA ILE A 129 5.19 -6.70 -2.54
C ILE A 129 4.68 -6.46 -3.96
N PRO A 130 3.57 -5.74 -4.15
CA PRO A 130 3.16 -5.34 -5.48
C PRO A 130 4.21 -4.37 -6.06
N ILE A 131 4.69 -4.63 -7.26
CA ILE A 131 5.71 -3.82 -7.95
C ILE A 131 5.36 -3.74 -9.43
N SER A 132 5.42 -2.57 -10.05
CA SER A 132 5.20 -2.46 -11.50
C SER A 132 6.39 -3.06 -12.26
N LYS A 133 6.15 -3.59 -13.45
CA LYS A 133 7.18 -4.25 -14.25
C LYS A 133 8.42 -3.37 -14.50
N ASP A 134 8.22 -2.09 -14.79
CA ASP A 134 9.30 -1.12 -14.98
C ASP A 134 10.10 -0.85 -13.70
N HIS A 135 9.42 -0.72 -12.55
CA HIS A 135 10.09 -0.59 -11.24
C HIS A 135 10.86 -1.87 -10.88
N TYR A 136 10.32 -3.05 -11.20
CA TYR A 136 11.00 -4.32 -10.98
C TYR A 136 12.30 -4.40 -11.79
N ASN A 137 12.27 -4.02 -13.07
CA ASN A 137 13.48 -3.96 -13.89
C ASN A 137 14.49 -2.96 -13.32
N MET A 138 14.03 -1.81 -12.83
CA MET A 138 14.89 -0.82 -12.17
C MET A 138 15.52 -1.38 -10.89
N LEU A 139 14.76 -2.14 -10.11
CA LEU A 139 15.25 -2.80 -8.90
C LEU A 139 16.34 -3.83 -9.21
N LEU A 140 16.24 -4.56 -10.33
CA LEU A 140 17.29 -5.50 -10.75
C LEU A 140 18.60 -4.79 -11.11
N SER A 141 18.53 -3.58 -11.67
CA SER A 141 19.69 -2.72 -11.94
C SER A 141 20.14 -1.89 -10.73
N PHE A 142 19.53 -2.07 -9.55
CA PHE A 142 19.68 -1.12 -8.45
C PHE A 142 21.07 -1.16 -7.79
N ALA A 143 21.74 -2.31 -7.81
CA ALA A 143 23.11 -2.43 -7.34
C ALA A 143 24.09 -1.52 -8.12
N ASP A 144 23.81 -1.27 -9.40
CA ASP A 144 24.63 -0.41 -10.26
C ASP A 144 24.45 1.09 -9.96
N ILE A 145 23.39 1.45 -9.23
CA ILE A 145 23.04 2.83 -8.87
C ILE A 145 23.82 3.29 -7.64
N SER A 146 24.22 2.35 -6.76
CA SER A 146 24.97 2.67 -5.55
C SER A 146 26.39 3.08 -5.92
N THR A 147 26.66 4.39 -5.85
CA THR A 147 28.02 4.92 -6.02
C THR A 147 28.93 4.62 -4.84
N ASP A 148 28.36 4.22 -3.71
CA ASP A 148 29.11 3.90 -2.50
C ASP A 148 29.48 2.41 -2.47
N PRO A 149 30.79 2.07 -2.53
CA PRO A 149 31.27 0.69 -2.51
C PRO A 149 30.87 -0.11 -1.26
N GLN A 150 30.59 0.56 -0.14
CA GLN A 150 30.18 -0.11 1.10
C GLN A 150 28.70 -0.51 1.06
N LEU A 151 27.86 0.26 0.37
CA LEU A 151 26.43 0.02 0.27
C LEU A 151 26.08 -0.98 -0.84
N THR A 152 26.85 -0.99 -1.93
CA THR A 152 26.63 -1.87 -3.09
C THR A 152 26.44 -3.36 -2.74
N PRO A 153 27.31 -4.02 -1.94
CA PRO A 153 27.13 -5.43 -1.61
C PRO A 153 25.88 -5.68 -0.75
N LEU A 154 25.51 -4.75 0.13
CA LEU A 154 24.31 -4.84 0.97
C LEU A 154 23.05 -4.78 0.10
N VAL A 155 23.02 -3.80 -0.81
CA VAL A 155 21.93 -3.64 -1.79
C VAL A 155 21.79 -4.89 -2.66
N ALA A 156 22.89 -5.38 -3.22
CA ALA A 156 22.90 -6.59 -4.05
C ALA A 156 22.36 -7.79 -3.27
N HIS A 157 22.77 -7.96 -2.01
CA HIS A 157 22.27 -9.03 -1.15
C HIS A 157 20.76 -8.91 -0.88
N MET A 158 20.26 -7.73 -0.53
CA MET A 158 18.82 -7.51 -0.27
C MET A 158 17.97 -7.77 -1.51
N VAL A 159 18.36 -7.21 -2.66
CA VAL A 159 17.65 -7.42 -3.94
C VAL A 159 17.66 -8.89 -4.31
N SER A 160 18.83 -9.54 -4.26
CA SER A 160 18.95 -10.98 -4.57
C SER A 160 18.07 -11.82 -3.66
N THR A 161 18.05 -11.53 -2.36
CA THR A 161 17.21 -12.25 -1.37
C THR A 161 15.73 -12.10 -1.72
N MET A 162 15.25 -10.87 -1.93
CA MET A 162 13.85 -10.60 -2.25
C MET A 162 13.42 -11.24 -3.59
N VAL A 163 14.29 -11.22 -4.60
CA VAL A 163 14.03 -11.85 -5.91
C VAL A 163 13.99 -13.37 -5.78
N ASN A 164 14.97 -13.98 -5.11
CA ASN A 164 15.08 -15.44 -4.96
C ASN A 164 13.92 -16.02 -4.14
N GLU A 165 13.44 -15.28 -3.14
CA GLU A 165 12.28 -15.67 -2.34
C GLU A 165 10.93 -15.41 -3.05
N GLY A 166 10.92 -14.79 -4.22
CA GLY A 166 9.70 -14.55 -4.99
C GLY A 166 8.72 -13.61 -4.29
N VAL A 167 9.21 -12.65 -3.52
CA VAL A 167 8.34 -11.76 -2.72
C VAL A 167 7.56 -10.78 -3.58
N PHE A 168 7.93 -10.58 -4.85
CA PHE A 168 7.33 -9.58 -5.72
C PHE A 168 6.13 -10.11 -6.50
N HIS A 169 5.02 -9.36 -6.45
CA HIS A 169 3.89 -9.54 -7.34
C HIS A 169 3.94 -8.49 -8.46
N ILE A 170 4.29 -8.93 -9.66
CA ILE A 170 4.51 -8.05 -10.81
C ILE A 170 3.17 -7.52 -11.33
N LEU A 171 3.02 -6.20 -11.29
CA LEU A 171 1.91 -5.44 -11.84
C LEU A 171 2.26 -4.92 -13.25
N PRO A 172 1.26 -4.44 -14.02
CA PRO A 172 1.52 -3.72 -15.26
C PRO A 172 2.42 -2.50 -15.05
N ASP A 173 2.93 -1.94 -16.15
CA ASP A 173 3.82 -0.78 -16.13
C ASP A 173 3.22 0.41 -15.34
N SER A 174 4.08 1.16 -14.65
CA SER A 174 3.68 2.29 -13.78
C SER A 174 2.84 3.36 -14.50
N CYS A 175 3.05 3.55 -15.81
CA CYS A 175 2.29 4.48 -16.64
C CYS A 175 0.78 4.16 -16.70
N LEU A 176 0.39 2.91 -16.44
CA LEU A 176 -1.00 2.46 -16.35
C LEU A 176 -1.62 2.69 -14.96
N ARG A 177 -0.87 3.30 -14.03
CA ARG A 177 -1.28 3.62 -12.66
C ARG A 177 -1.90 2.41 -11.92
N PRO A 178 -1.19 1.28 -11.84
CA PRO A 178 -1.75 0.05 -11.26
C PRO A 178 -2.13 0.19 -9.78
N TYR A 179 -1.54 1.14 -9.05
CA TYR A 179 -1.86 1.44 -7.64
C TYR A 179 -3.07 2.36 -7.46
N THR A 180 -3.44 3.11 -8.51
CA THR A 180 -4.50 4.12 -8.46
C THR A 180 -5.29 4.04 -9.76
N PRO A 181 -6.14 3.01 -9.94
CA PRO A 181 -6.94 2.86 -11.14
C PRO A 181 -7.92 4.03 -11.24
N SER A 182 -7.59 5.03 -12.06
CA SER A 182 -8.42 6.22 -12.29
C SER A 182 -9.59 5.93 -13.22
N THR A 183 -9.49 4.87 -14.02
CA THR A 183 -10.59 4.36 -14.85
C THR A 183 -11.26 3.21 -14.12
N LEU A 184 -12.27 3.51 -13.30
CA LEU A 184 -13.22 2.48 -12.91
C LEU A 184 -13.84 1.92 -14.20
N PRO A 185 -14.09 0.60 -14.31
CA PRO A 185 -14.95 0.08 -15.35
C PRO A 185 -16.24 0.88 -15.23
N ARG A 186 -16.50 1.80 -16.17
CA ARG A 186 -17.78 2.48 -16.22
C ARG A 186 -18.79 1.36 -16.28
N GLU A 187 -19.74 1.33 -15.34
CA GLU A 187 -20.87 0.43 -15.47
C GLU A 187 -21.43 0.69 -16.87
N ILE A 188 -21.20 -0.24 -17.78
CA ILE A 188 -21.88 -0.23 -19.06
C ILE A 188 -23.28 -0.61 -18.65
N VAL A 189 -24.11 0.41 -18.35
CA VAL A 189 -25.54 0.25 -18.29
C VAL A 189 -25.90 -0.27 -19.68
N ARG A 190 -25.98 -1.59 -19.81
CA ARG A 190 -26.61 -2.20 -20.98
C ARG A 190 -28.01 -1.63 -20.98
N SER A 191 -28.27 -0.67 -21.87
CA SER A 191 -29.62 -0.26 -22.19
C SER A 191 -30.36 -1.55 -22.48
N ALA A 192 -31.34 -1.86 -21.64
CA ALA A 192 -32.25 -2.97 -21.85
C ALA A 192 -33.13 -2.62 -23.05
N SER A 193 -32.53 -2.57 -24.24
CA SER A 193 -33.23 -2.52 -25.50
C SER A 193 -33.67 -3.96 -25.78
N THR A 194 -34.99 -4.12 -25.87
CA THR A 194 -35.75 -5.34 -26.19
C THR A 194 -35.67 -6.46 -25.16
N VAL A 195 -36.30 -6.24 -24.00
CA VAL A 195 -36.98 -7.35 -23.33
C VAL A 195 -38.23 -7.61 -24.15
N ASP A 196 -38.23 -8.77 -24.80
CA ASP A 196 -39.36 -9.43 -25.42
C ASP A 196 -40.59 -9.35 -24.51
N GLU A 197 -41.72 -8.89 -25.04
CA GLU A 197 -43.01 -8.82 -24.35
C GLU A 197 -43.54 -10.25 -24.14
N GLY A 198 -42.99 -10.97 -23.18
CA GLY A 198 -43.27 -12.41 -23.14
C GLY A 198 -42.90 -13.16 -21.88
N ASN A 199 -43.02 -12.58 -20.68
CA ASN A 199 -43.37 -13.41 -19.50
C ASN A 199 -43.73 -12.58 -18.27
N VAL A 200 -44.99 -12.68 -17.84
CA VAL A 200 -45.47 -12.17 -16.57
C VAL A 200 -45.12 -13.19 -15.48
N GLU A 201 -43.86 -13.18 -15.03
CA GLU A 201 -43.48 -13.91 -13.82
C GLU A 201 -43.82 -13.09 -12.56
N LYS A 202 -44.51 -13.76 -11.64
CA LYS A 202 -45.05 -13.22 -10.38
C LYS A 202 -43.94 -12.56 -9.56
N ARG A 203 -44.04 -11.24 -9.40
CA ARG A 203 -43.14 -10.44 -8.57
C ARG A 203 -43.25 -10.88 -7.10
N LYS A 204 -42.11 -11.22 -6.49
CA LYS A 204 -41.99 -11.45 -5.04
C LYS A 204 -42.29 -10.13 -4.30
N SER A 205 -43.19 -10.20 -3.31
CA SER A 205 -43.58 -9.09 -2.44
C SER A 205 -42.36 -8.47 -1.75
N GLY A 206 -42.26 -7.14 -1.75
CA GLY A 206 -41.24 -6.39 -0.99
C GLY A 206 -40.13 -5.72 -1.79
N ARG A 207 -40.02 -5.94 -3.12
CA ARG A 207 -39.03 -5.22 -3.94
C ARG A 207 -39.60 -3.85 -4.37
N PRO A 208 -38.93 -2.73 -4.06
CA PRO A 208 -39.39 -1.39 -4.45
C PRO A 208 -39.65 -1.32 -5.96
N SER A 209 -40.78 -0.75 -6.36
CA SER A 209 -41.10 -0.63 -7.78
C SER A 209 -40.13 0.35 -8.47
N LYS A 210 -40.01 0.26 -9.80
CA LYS A 210 -39.25 1.25 -10.59
C LYS A 210 -39.71 2.68 -10.30
N LYS A 211 -41.01 2.89 -9.99
CA LYS A 211 -41.55 4.20 -9.60
C LYS A 211 -41.05 4.65 -8.23
N ASP A 212 -40.93 3.74 -7.27
CA ASP A 212 -40.43 4.07 -5.92
C ASP A 212 -38.95 4.42 -5.93
N LEU A 213 -38.17 3.71 -6.76
CA LEU A 213 -36.75 3.98 -6.96
C LEU A 213 -36.53 5.35 -7.62
N ALA A 214 -37.31 5.68 -8.66
CA ALA A 214 -37.26 6.99 -9.30
C ALA A 214 -37.69 8.13 -8.36
N LYS A 215 -38.72 7.90 -7.53
CA LYS A 215 -39.18 8.87 -6.54
C LYS A 215 -38.10 9.13 -5.47
N ARG A 216 -37.46 8.08 -4.95
CA ARG A 216 -36.35 8.21 -3.99
C ARG A 216 -35.15 8.95 -4.58
N ALA A 217 -34.77 8.66 -5.83
CA ALA A 217 -33.68 9.35 -6.50
C ALA A 217 -33.96 10.85 -6.66
N LYS A 218 -35.20 11.21 -7.03
CA LYS A 218 -35.62 12.62 -7.14
C LYS A 218 -35.61 13.34 -5.79
N THR A 219 -36.04 12.67 -4.72
CA THR A 219 -35.97 13.25 -3.36
C THR A 219 -34.53 13.46 -2.90
N ALA A 220 -33.62 12.54 -3.20
CA ALA A 220 -32.21 12.67 -2.86
C ALA A 220 -31.54 13.85 -3.59
N LEU A 221 -31.85 14.05 -4.88
CA LEU A 221 -31.36 15.20 -5.65
C LEU A 221 -31.85 16.54 -5.06
N ASN A 222 -33.13 16.64 -4.71
CA ASN A 222 -33.68 17.86 -4.11
C ASN A 222 -33.09 18.17 -2.71
N ILE A 223 -32.61 17.16 -1.98
CA ILE A 223 -31.92 17.38 -0.70
C ILE A 223 -30.51 17.91 -0.94
N LEU A 224 -29.83 17.44 -2.00
CA LEU A 224 -28.50 17.88 -2.37
C LEU A 224 -28.46 19.35 -2.81
N ASP A 225 -29.49 19.81 -3.54
CA ASP A 225 -29.62 21.21 -3.99
C ASP A 225 -29.86 22.22 -2.85
N ASN A 226 -30.21 21.74 -1.65
CA ASN A 226 -30.45 22.58 -0.47
C ASN A 226 -29.27 22.61 0.52
N TRP A 227 -28.13 21.99 0.16
CA TRP A 227 -26.85 22.06 0.88
C TRP A 227 -25.85 22.94 0.12
#